data_AF-A0A368KLU8-F1
#
_entry.id   AF-A0A368KLU8-F1
#
_cell.length_a   1.000
_cell.length_b   1.000
_cell.length_c   1.000
_cell.angle_alpha   90.00
_cell.angle_beta   90.00
_cell.angle_gamma   90.00
#
_symmetry.space_group_name_H-M   'P 1'
#
loop_
_entity.id
_entity.type
_entity.pdbx_description
1 polymer ?
#
loop_
_entity_poly.entity_id
_entity_poly.type
_entity_poly.pdbx_seq_one_letter_code
_entity_poly.pdbx_strand_id
1 'polypeptide(L)'
;MQRRTQILLGAIAFWSWTALTGSVLLAQEVIVAPILNSAYDSQLEPPTPRVDEPMIRIAAVPKAPLNTAPPTSKKGVEVVTTDEPEQPAEKKSEVPAKAIELEAAPLEPMQEAEQQPAQLKDSQDAKPINDSPQDAKQAAPEKDSDTQEAETAKSEVKPIPETPLPQEVQDLQPRISRVLDYYYRYQMTDAGKHDVWETMHGFLPYGVDSQIRTPEYRQPVNAIGWICWNKPCRGHRLFEVKNGNLIPRQGPRVQGHHGQFLAMLAQSYVPASFEIQAGGQKFTVQDIIEFEKETCVPKSELTFKLISLSHYLPADATWISQDGQEWSLQRLLEEEIQQKVVGAACGGSHRLTGIAFAVAARKKAGLPMDGIWERADQYLQDYHEHTFRIQNPDGSFSTNWFEGRGMDRDIDRRLQTSGHILEFLILSLPPEELTSPKMVKAVNYLTTIMERNPRHEWSIGPKGHALHALVLYDQIVFGTKPGSRTSDILQTSHD
;
A
#
# COMPACT_ATOMS: atom_id res chain seq x y z
N MET A 1 84.04 -11.30 6.66
CA MET A 1 84.25 -11.09 8.11
C MET A 1 82.92 -10.66 8.71
N GLN A 2 82.25 -11.56 9.45
CA GLN A 2 81.99 -11.47 10.90
C GLN A 2 81.10 -10.27 11.27
N ARG A 3 79.81 -10.48 11.62
CA ARG A 3 79.23 -10.99 12.89
C ARG A 3 78.95 -9.87 13.92
N ARG A 4 77.79 -10.02 14.58
CA ARG A 4 77.39 -9.59 15.94
C ARG A 4 76.91 -8.13 16.05
N THR A 5 75.73 -7.79 16.59
CA THR A 5 74.91 -8.28 17.73
C THR A 5 75.49 -7.99 19.12
N GLN A 6 74.81 -7.13 19.90
CA GLN A 6 74.68 -7.04 21.37
C GLN A 6 73.57 -5.99 21.62
N ILE A 7 72.37 -6.24 22.17
CA ILE A 7 71.87 -6.92 23.39
C ILE A 7 72.32 -6.23 24.69
N LEU A 8 71.36 -5.74 25.49
CA LEU A 8 71.07 -6.14 26.89
C LEU A 8 69.99 -5.20 27.53
N LEU A 9 68.81 -5.71 27.94
CA LEU A 9 68.39 -6.20 29.29
C LEU A 9 67.74 -5.05 30.12
N GLY A 10 66.57 -5.12 30.79
CA GLY A 10 65.53 -6.14 31.02
C GLY A 10 64.75 -5.83 32.33
N ALA A 11 63.78 -6.70 32.65
CA ALA A 11 62.91 -6.82 33.85
C ALA A 11 61.62 -5.93 33.87
N ILE A 12 60.36 -6.41 33.85
CA ILE A 12 59.62 -7.62 34.31
C ILE A 12 59.34 -7.71 35.83
N ALA A 13 58.06 -7.56 36.21
CA ALA A 13 57.26 -8.40 37.13
C ALA A 13 55.80 -7.86 37.13
N PHE A 14 54.79 -8.49 36.49
CA PHE A 14 53.95 -9.64 36.91
C PHE A 14 53.39 -9.58 38.33
N TRP A 15 52.08 -9.39 38.47
CA TRP A 15 51.15 -10.30 39.20
C TRP A 15 49.78 -10.29 38.50
N SER A 16 49.25 -11.48 38.29
CA SER A 16 47.95 -11.79 37.70
C SER A 16 46.99 -12.27 38.78
N TRP A 17 45.70 -11.93 38.69
CA TRP A 17 44.62 -12.89 38.93
C TRP A 17 43.34 -12.51 38.16
N THR A 18 42.71 -13.56 37.66
CA THR A 18 41.43 -13.72 36.93
C THR A 18 40.23 -13.12 37.69
N ALA A 19 39.10 -12.70 37.12
CA ALA A 19 38.20 -13.36 36.17
C ALA A 19 37.02 -12.42 35.75
N LEU A 20 36.25 -12.86 34.75
CA LEU A 20 34.86 -12.49 34.36
C LEU A 20 34.60 -11.28 33.43
N THR A 21 34.60 -11.61 32.13
CA THR A 21 33.50 -11.47 31.13
C THR A 21 32.54 -10.26 31.19
N GLY A 22 32.45 -9.54 30.07
CA GLY A 22 31.31 -8.67 29.75
C GLY A 22 31.53 -7.87 28.46
N SER A 23 31.36 -8.50 27.30
CA SER A 23 31.35 -7.81 26.01
C SER A 23 30.05 -7.01 25.86
N VAL A 24 30.13 -5.68 25.82
CA VAL A 24 28.99 -4.83 25.46
C VAL A 24 29.02 -4.63 23.94
N LEU A 25 28.20 -5.42 23.25
CA LEU A 25 27.72 -5.13 21.89
C LEU A 25 26.66 -4.04 22.01
N LEU A 26 26.95 -2.84 21.52
CA LEU A 26 25.93 -1.81 21.31
C LEU A 26 25.15 -2.17 20.03
N ALA A 27 24.06 -2.93 20.21
CA ALA A 27 23.02 -3.05 19.21
C ALA A 27 22.15 -1.79 19.28
N GLN A 28 22.17 -0.96 18.23
CA GLN A 28 21.18 0.09 18.04
C GLN A 28 19.89 -0.58 17.54
N GLU A 29 18.87 -0.62 18.41
CA GLU A 29 17.52 -1.01 18.04
C GLU A 29 16.87 0.08 17.19
N VAL A 30 16.55 -0.24 15.94
CA VAL A 30 15.63 0.54 15.12
C VAL A 30 14.21 0.14 15.53
N ILE A 31 13.60 0.96 16.38
CA ILE A 31 12.19 0.84 16.75
C ILE A 31 11.36 1.50 15.65
N VAL A 32 10.71 0.70 14.81
CA VAL A 32 9.60 1.16 13.98
C VAL A 32 8.36 1.21 14.88
N ALA A 33 8.06 2.41 15.41
CA ALA A 33 6.81 2.69 16.10
C ALA A 33 5.72 3.11 15.09
N PRO A 34 4.53 2.50 15.11
CA PRO A 34 3.31 3.16 14.65
C PRO A 34 2.85 4.13 15.74
N ILE A 35 2.52 5.36 15.34
CA ILE A 35 1.92 6.36 16.23
C ILE A 35 0.49 5.91 16.51
N LEU A 36 0.24 5.28 17.67
CA LEU A 36 -1.03 5.35 18.39
C LEU A 36 -0.75 5.29 19.90
N ASN A 37 -1.48 6.14 20.61
CA ASN A 37 -1.34 6.55 21.99
C ASN A 37 -1.15 5.41 23.01
N SER A 38 -0.33 5.66 24.03
CA SER A 38 -0.10 4.77 25.18
C SER A 38 -1.23 4.87 26.20
N ALA A 39 -2.01 3.81 26.41
CA ALA A 39 -2.72 3.59 27.67
C ALA A 39 -3.18 2.13 27.83
N TYR A 40 -3.03 1.63 29.06
CA TYR A 40 -3.57 0.41 29.66
C TYR A 40 -2.85 -0.93 29.44
N ASP A 41 -2.10 -1.26 30.48
CA ASP A 41 -1.56 -2.54 30.87
C ASP A 41 -2.65 -3.35 31.59
N SER A 42 -2.97 -4.57 31.14
CA SER A 42 -3.67 -5.55 31.97
C SER A 42 -3.35 -6.97 31.52
N GLN A 43 -2.76 -7.73 32.44
CA GLN A 43 -2.28 -9.09 32.31
C GLN A 43 -3.40 -10.13 32.25
N LEU A 44 -3.37 -11.00 31.25
CA LEU A 44 -3.91 -12.36 31.31
C LEU A 44 -3.03 -13.29 30.46
N GLU A 45 -2.45 -14.33 31.07
CA GLU A 45 -1.65 -15.35 30.38
C GLU A 45 -2.52 -16.24 29.47
N PRO A 46 -2.05 -16.62 28.25
CA PRO A 46 -2.81 -17.50 27.37
C PRO A 46 -2.53 -19.00 27.65
N PRO A 47 -3.50 -19.90 27.38
CA PRO A 47 -3.34 -21.34 27.54
C PRO A 47 -2.46 -21.96 26.44
N THR A 48 -1.81 -23.08 26.76
CA THR A 48 -0.90 -23.83 25.88
C THR A 48 -1.61 -24.46 24.67
N PRO A 49 -0.97 -24.53 23.48
CA PRO A 49 -1.61 -25.05 22.27
C PRO A 49 -1.66 -26.59 22.23
N ARG A 50 -2.77 -27.15 21.72
CA ARG A 50 -2.91 -28.57 21.34
C ARG A 50 -2.68 -28.72 19.83
N VAL A 51 -2.24 -29.92 19.42
CA VAL A 51 -1.54 -30.19 18.14
C VAL A 51 -2.44 -30.41 16.91
N ASP A 52 -3.78 -30.33 17.01
CA ASP A 52 -4.66 -30.65 15.87
C ASP A 52 -5.73 -29.57 15.61
N GLU A 53 -5.39 -28.47 14.90
CA GLU A 53 -6.35 -27.49 14.34
C GLU A 53 -5.87 -26.87 13.01
N PRO A 54 -6.81 -26.48 12.09
CA PRO A 54 -6.49 -26.03 10.73
C PRO A 54 -5.99 -24.58 10.63
N MET A 55 -5.14 -24.36 9.62
CA MET A 55 -4.44 -23.13 9.20
C MET A 55 -4.99 -21.76 9.65
N ILE A 56 -4.22 -21.15 10.57
CA ILE A 56 -3.87 -19.73 10.77
C ILE A 56 -5.01 -18.70 10.67
N ARG A 57 -5.64 -18.43 11.82
CA ARG A 57 -6.01 -17.05 12.18
C ARG A 57 -4.71 -16.30 12.44
N ILE A 58 -4.46 -15.20 11.72
CA ILE A 58 -3.35 -14.30 12.04
C ILE A 58 -3.73 -13.59 13.35
N ALA A 59 -3.34 -14.19 14.48
CA ALA A 59 -3.20 -13.48 15.73
C ALA A 59 -1.87 -12.70 15.70
N ALA A 60 -1.88 -11.52 16.31
CA ALA A 60 -0.76 -10.59 16.39
C ALA A 60 0.61 -11.27 16.57
N VAL A 61 1.60 -10.75 15.84
CA VAL A 61 3.00 -11.17 15.83
C VAL A 61 3.55 -11.33 17.27
N PRO A 62 3.98 -12.53 17.69
CA PRO A 62 4.71 -12.69 18.94
C PRO A 62 6.17 -12.22 18.79
N LYS A 63 6.64 -11.37 19.70
CA LYS A 63 8.08 -11.05 19.88
C LYS A 63 8.71 -12.07 20.83
N ALA A 64 9.41 -13.08 20.31
CA ALA A 64 10.52 -13.74 20.99
C ALA A 64 11.28 -14.71 20.06
N PRO A 65 12.62 -14.80 20.14
CA PRO A 65 13.41 -15.73 19.34
C PRO A 65 13.42 -17.14 19.95
N LEU A 66 13.13 -18.17 19.15
CA LEU A 66 13.23 -19.58 19.56
C LEU A 66 14.52 -20.22 19.05
N ASN A 67 15.32 -20.71 20.01
CA ASN A 67 16.54 -21.48 19.82
C ASN A 67 16.29 -22.84 19.16
N THR A 68 17.24 -23.28 18.33
CA THR A 68 17.28 -24.55 17.60
C THR A 68 17.82 -25.72 18.43
N ALA A 69 17.14 -26.88 18.45
CA ALA A 69 17.74 -28.23 18.35
C ALA A 69 16.65 -29.35 18.26
N PRO A 70 16.91 -30.50 17.61
CA PRO A 70 15.89 -31.47 17.16
C PRO A 70 15.80 -32.76 18.01
N PRO A 71 14.78 -33.61 17.78
CA PRO A 71 15.06 -35.06 17.72
C PRO A 71 14.28 -35.88 16.67
N THR A 72 15.07 -36.65 15.92
CA THR A 72 14.98 -38.09 15.59
C THR A 72 13.67 -38.87 15.33
N SER A 73 13.74 -39.62 14.22
CA SER A 73 12.93 -40.72 13.65
C SER A 73 12.37 -41.84 14.55
N LYS A 74 11.20 -42.44 14.18
CA LYS A 74 11.07 -43.78 13.53
C LYS A 74 9.60 -44.32 13.42
N LYS A 75 9.26 -44.73 12.18
CA LYS A 75 8.58 -45.96 11.66
C LYS A 75 7.23 -46.52 12.19
N GLY A 76 6.40 -46.95 11.21
CA GLY A 76 5.51 -48.15 11.23
C GLY A 76 4.07 -47.87 10.76
N VAL A 77 3.73 -47.94 9.45
CA VAL A 77 3.09 -49.07 8.71
C VAL A 77 1.80 -49.60 9.36
N GLU A 78 0.63 -49.47 8.69
CA GLU A 78 -0.11 -50.60 8.07
C GLU A 78 -1.33 -50.14 7.24
N VAL A 79 -1.64 -50.96 6.24
CA VAL A 79 -2.63 -50.80 5.17
C VAL A 79 -3.93 -51.50 5.57
N VAL A 80 -5.10 -50.88 5.33
CA VAL A 80 -6.36 -51.61 5.14
C VAL A 80 -7.18 -50.93 4.03
N THR A 81 -7.32 -51.65 2.93
CA THR A 81 -8.30 -51.49 1.84
C THR A 81 -9.70 -51.91 2.29
N THR A 82 -10.75 -51.22 1.83
CA THR A 82 -11.92 -51.83 1.16
C THR A 82 -12.90 -50.79 0.59
N ASP A 83 -13.26 -51.05 -0.68
CA ASP A 83 -14.57 -50.97 -1.33
C ASP A 83 -15.32 -49.64 -1.59
N GLU A 84 -15.36 -49.33 -2.90
CA GLU A 84 -16.45 -48.66 -3.64
C GLU A 84 -17.76 -49.49 -3.58
N PRO A 85 -18.97 -48.92 -3.75
CA PRO A 85 -19.41 -48.54 -5.12
C PRO A 85 -20.45 -47.39 -5.28
N GLU A 86 -20.56 -46.98 -6.54
CA GLU A 86 -21.76 -46.60 -7.32
C GLU A 86 -22.38 -45.17 -7.29
N GLN A 87 -22.47 -44.62 -8.52
CA GLN A 87 -23.26 -43.45 -8.94
C GLN A 87 -24.78 -43.75 -9.02
N PRO A 88 -25.65 -42.73 -9.18
CA PRO A 88 -26.27 -42.60 -10.51
C PRO A 88 -26.61 -41.17 -11.01
N ALA A 89 -26.34 -40.99 -12.31
CA ALA A 89 -27.18 -40.52 -13.42
C ALA A 89 -27.98 -39.19 -13.40
N GLU A 90 -27.79 -38.47 -14.51
CA GLU A 90 -28.42 -37.25 -15.03
C GLU A 90 -29.94 -37.35 -15.30
N LYS A 91 -30.61 -36.17 -15.29
CA LYS A 91 -31.83 -35.93 -16.07
C LYS A 91 -31.83 -34.53 -16.71
N LYS A 92 -31.92 -34.52 -18.04
CA LYS A 92 -32.27 -33.39 -18.91
C LYS A 92 -33.78 -33.13 -18.86
N SER A 93 -34.20 -31.89 -19.08
CA SER A 93 -35.56 -31.57 -19.53
C SER A 93 -35.56 -30.36 -20.47
N GLU A 94 -36.32 -30.49 -21.56
CA GLU A 94 -36.48 -29.56 -22.68
C GLU A 94 -37.90 -28.95 -22.68
N VAL A 95 -37.98 -27.61 -22.86
CA VAL A 95 -38.92 -26.84 -23.77
C VAL A 95 -40.41 -26.67 -23.32
N PRO A 96 -41.19 -25.60 -23.70
CA PRO A 96 -41.00 -24.54 -24.73
C PRO A 96 -41.22 -23.06 -24.32
N ALA A 97 -40.79 -22.20 -25.24
CA ALA A 97 -41.02 -20.76 -25.35
C ALA A 97 -42.44 -20.36 -25.80
N LYS A 98 -42.86 -19.15 -25.43
CA LYS A 98 -43.86 -18.36 -26.19
C LYS A 98 -43.40 -16.89 -26.21
N ALA A 99 -43.34 -16.35 -27.42
CA ALA A 99 -42.78 -15.05 -27.79
C ALA A 99 -43.70 -13.87 -27.45
N ILE A 100 -43.09 -12.72 -27.15
CA ILE A 100 -43.60 -11.40 -27.54
C ILE A 100 -42.43 -10.67 -28.23
N GLU A 101 -42.69 -10.27 -29.46
CA GLU A 101 -41.81 -9.61 -30.42
C GLU A 101 -41.84 -8.10 -30.18
N LEU A 102 -40.68 -7.46 -30.04
CA LEU A 102 -40.53 -5.99 -30.10
C LEU A 102 -39.24 -5.68 -30.88
N GLU A 103 -39.38 -4.76 -31.83
CA GLU A 103 -38.48 -4.50 -32.95
C GLU A 103 -37.04 -4.13 -32.54
N ALA A 104 -36.08 -4.74 -33.24
CA ALA A 104 -34.66 -4.49 -33.11
C ALA A 104 -34.22 -3.36 -34.05
N ALA A 105 -33.64 -2.29 -33.49
CA ALA A 105 -32.62 -1.49 -34.18
C ALA A 105 -31.24 -2.04 -33.76
N PRO A 106 -30.24 -2.12 -34.66
CA PRO A 106 -28.96 -2.72 -34.32
C PRO A 106 -28.21 -1.81 -33.35
N LEU A 107 -28.13 -2.20 -32.08
CA LEU A 107 -27.11 -1.72 -31.16
C LEU A 107 -25.87 -2.57 -31.39
N GLU A 108 -24.80 -1.93 -31.86
CA GLU A 108 -23.48 -2.54 -31.87
C GLU A 108 -23.13 -2.97 -30.43
N PRO A 109 -22.60 -4.19 -30.22
CA PRO A 109 -22.20 -4.62 -28.89
C PRO A 109 -21.05 -3.75 -28.40
N MET A 110 -21.29 -3.06 -27.28
CA MET A 110 -20.26 -2.40 -26.46
C MET A 110 -19.12 -3.39 -26.21
N GLN A 111 -17.94 -3.04 -26.70
CA GLN A 111 -16.71 -3.70 -26.29
C GLN A 111 -16.46 -3.37 -24.83
N GLU A 112 -16.36 -4.40 -23.99
CA GLU A 112 -15.70 -4.31 -22.69
C GLU A 112 -14.30 -3.72 -22.93
N ALA A 113 -14.08 -2.49 -22.48
CA ALA A 113 -12.75 -1.92 -22.43
C ALA A 113 -11.95 -2.73 -21.41
N GLU A 114 -11.22 -3.74 -21.88
CA GLU A 114 -10.15 -4.37 -21.12
C GLU A 114 -9.25 -3.24 -20.58
N GLN A 115 -9.23 -3.07 -19.27
CA GLN A 115 -8.26 -2.22 -18.57
C GLN A 115 -6.88 -2.90 -18.68
N GLN A 116 -6.31 -2.90 -19.88
CA GLN A 116 -4.92 -3.25 -20.12
C GLN A 116 -4.04 -2.11 -19.59
N PRO A 117 -2.84 -2.39 -19.04
CA PRO A 117 -1.89 -1.36 -18.68
C PRO A 117 -1.56 -0.55 -19.95
N ALA A 118 -1.75 0.78 -19.87
CA ALA A 118 -1.48 1.68 -20.96
C ALA A 118 0.00 1.56 -21.37
N GLN A 119 0.26 1.22 -22.63
CA GLN A 119 1.58 1.44 -23.20
C GLN A 119 1.87 2.96 -23.18
N LEU A 120 3.03 3.34 -22.66
CA LEU A 120 3.55 4.71 -22.68
C LEU A 120 3.43 5.29 -24.10
N LYS A 121 2.43 6.14 -24.34
CA LYS A 121 2.37 6.96 -25.53
C LYS A 121 3.05 8.29 -25.20
N ASP A 122 4.11 8.60 -25.92
CA ASP A 122 4.69 9.95 -25.97
C ASP A 122 3.63 10.92 -26.53
N SER A 123 2.87 11.54 -25.64
CA SER A 123 1.99 12.65 -26.00
C SER A 123 2.78 13.95 -25.92
N GLN A 124 3.10 14.50 -27.10
CA GLN A 124 3.86 15.75 -27.27
C GLN A 124 3.07 17.01 -26.87
N ASP A 125 1.76 16.91 -26.58
CA ASP A 125 0.90 18.10 -26.45
C ASP A 125 0.34 18.38 -25.04
N ALA A 126 0.74 17.63 -24.01
CA ALA A 126 0.43 18.00 -22.63
C ALA A 126 1.50 18.96 -22.07
N LYS A 127 1.12 20.23 -21.89
CA LYS A 127 1.94 21.28 -21.25
C LYS A 127 2.07 21.01 -19.74
N PRO A 128 3.25 21.21 -19.12
CA PRO A 128 3.38 21.23 -17.67
C PRO A 128 2.46 22.28 -17.06
N ILE A 129 1.88 22.02 -15.88
CA ILE A 129 1.16 23.02 -15.09
C ILE A 129 2.22 23.99 -14.56
N ASN A 130 2.66 24.93 -15.39
CA ASN A 130 3.36 26.11 -14.94
C ASN A 130 3.11 27.27 -15.92
N ASP A 131 1.87 27.73 -15.98
CA ASP A 131 1.53 29.03 -16.56
C ASP A 131 1.03 29.94 -15.41
N SER A 132 1.96 30.72 -14.85
CA SER A 132 1.62 31.88 -14.03
C SER A 132 1.03 32.97 -14.93
N PRO A 133 -0.09 33.63 -14.59
CA PRO A 133 -0.56 34.78 -15.34
C PRO A 133 0.30 36.01 -15.01
N GLN A 134 1.18 36.40 -15.93
CA GLN A 134 1.67 37.78 -16.01
C GLN A 134 0.56 38.66 -16.58
N ASP A 135 -0.01 39.55 -15.77
CA ASP A 135 -0.39 40.91 -16.16
C ASP A 135 -0.92 41.72 -14.96
N ALA A 136 -0.05 42.53 -14.36
CA ALA A 136 -0.39 43.81 -13.74
C ALA A 136 0.91 44.59 -13.48
N LYS A 137 1.39 45.31 -14.50
CA LYS A 137 2.37 46.38 -14.32
C LYS A 137 1.66 47.63 -13.80
N GLN A 138 2.04 48.12 -12.62
CA GLN A 138 2.17 49.56 -12.37
C GLN A 138 3.17 49.85 -11.23
N ALA A 139 4.22 50.59 -11.63
CA ALA A 139 5.19 51.45 -10.94
C ALA A 139 5.48 51.34 -9.42
N ALA A 140 6.79 51.29 -9.16
CA ALA A 140 7.53 51.29 -7.89
C ALA A 140 7.46 52.63 -7.08
N PRO A 141 8.11 52.74 -5.89
CA PRO A 141 9.57 52.93 -5.86
C PRO A 141 10.35 52.10 -4.82
N GLU A 142 11.63 51.97 -5.14
CA GLU A 142 12.73 51.33 -4.42
C GLU A 142 12.89 51.78 -2.97
N LYS A 143 13.30 50.84 -2.09
CA LYS A 143 14.18 51.13 -0.96
C LYS A 143 14.95 49.89 -0.48
N ASP A 144 16.26 50.08 -0.48
CA ASP A 144 17.37 49.44 0.23
C ASP A 144 17.26 47.99 0.71
N SER A 145 18.24 47.24 0.21
CA SER A 145 18.77 45.99 0.74
C SER A 145 19.16 46.11 2.21
N ASP A 146 18.69 45.18 3.03
CA ASP A 146 19.51 44.69 4.13
C ASP A 146 19.41 43.18 4.23
N THR A 147 20.57 42.57 4.44
CA THR A 147 20.83 41.15 4.30
C THR A 147 20.68 40.54 5.70
N GLN A 148 19.65 39.72 5.92
CA GLN A 148 19.59 38.90 7.12
C GLN A 148 19.64 37.42 6.74
N GLU A 149 20.70 36.78 7.22
CA GLU A 149 20.93 35.34 7.23
C GLU A 149 19.67 34.62 7.74
N ALA A 150 19.10 33.77 6.88
CA ALA A 150 18.01 32.89 7.27
C ALA A 150 18.59 31.77 8.14
N GLU A 151 18.45 31.91 9.46
CA GLU A 151 18.53 30.79 10.38
C GLU A 151 17.53 29.72 9.96
N THR A 152 18.05 28.52 9.69
CA THR A 152 17.29 27.29 9.45
C THR A 152 16.37 26.99 10.63
N ALA A 153 15.13 27.45 10.55
CA ALA A 153 14.09 27.06 11.48
C ALA A 153 13.77 25.58 11.28
N LYS A 154 14.18 24.75 12.24
CA LYS A 154 13.70 23.37 12.36
C LYS A 154 12.17 23.40 12.44
N SER A 155 11.52 22.83 11.45
CA SER A 155 10.07 22.62 11.44
C SER A 155 9.71 21.60 12.51
N GLU A 156 9.46 22.08 13.73
CA GLU A 156 8.95 21.28 14.83
C GLU A 156 7.47 20.96 14.53
N VAL A 157 7.16 19.69 14.28
CA VAL A 157 5.79 19.22 14.07
C VAL A 157 5.03 19.44 15.38
N LYS A 158 4.21 20.49 15.43
CA LYS A 158 3.34 20.74 16.59
C LYS A 158 2.28 19.65 16.64
N PRO A 159 2.04 19.02 17.81
CA PRO A 159 0.93 18.09 17.98
C PRO A 159 -0.38 18.82 17.67
N ILE A 160 -1.26 18.14 16.92
CA ILE A 160 -2.60 18.61 16.58
C ILE A 160 -3.28 19.01 17.90
N PRO A 161 -3.76 20.25 18.06
CA PRO A 161 -4.51 20.61 19.26
C PRO A 161 -5.69 19.65 19.40
N GLU A 162 -5.93 19.13 20.61
CA GLU A 162 -7.05 18.28 21.03
C GLU A 162 -8.41 19.02 20.92
N THR A 163 -8.63 19.70 19.81
CA THR A 163 -9.90 20.36 19.50
C THR A 163 -10.87 19.26 19.10
N PRO A 164 -12.06 19.18 19.72
CA PRO A 164 -13.09 18.25 19.28
C PRO A 164 -13.34 18.40 17.77
N LEU A 165 -13.47 17.27 17.07
CA LEU A 165 -13.76 17.28 15.63
C LEU A 165 -15.04 18.08 15.35
N PRO A 166 -15.12 18.85 14.24
CA PRO A 166 -16.35 19.53 13.85
C PRO A 166 -17.54 18.55 13.77
N GLN A 167 -18.75 18.99 14.12
CA GLN A 167 -19.93 18.11 14.13
C GLN A 167 -20.17 17.43 12.77
N GLU A 168 -19.99 18.17 11.67
CA GLU A 168 -20.10 17.63 10.31
C GLU A 168 -19.12 16.46 10.05
N VAL A 169 -17.94 16.47 10.69
CA VAL A 169 -16.95 15.40 10.60
C VAL A 169 -17.40 14.21 11.46
N GLN A 170 -17.87 14.45 12.68
CA GLN A 170 -18.38 13.39 13.56
C GLN A 170 -19.56 12.64 12.91
N ASP A 171 -20.45 13.35 12.23
CA ASP A 171 -21.62 12.77 11.56
C ASP A 171 -21.25 11.86 10.37
N LEU A 172 -20.04 12.00 9.81
CA LEU A 172 -19.54 11.13 8.73
C LEU A 172 -19.09 9.76 9.23
N GLN A 173 -18.51 9.67 10.44
CA GLN A 173 -17.94 8.43 10.97
C GLN A 173 -18.92 7.23 10.90
N PRO A 174 -20.16 7.31 11.43
CA PRO A 174 -21.07 6.17 11.37
C PRO A 174 -21.49 5.82 9.93
N ARG A 175 -21.48 6.78 9.00
CA ARG A 175 -21.81 6.54 7.58
C ARG A 175 -20.67 5.81 6.88
N ILE A 176 -19.44 6.27 7.09
CA ILE A 176 -18.22 5.63 6.59
C ILE A 176 -18.17 4.19 7.10
N SER A 177 -18.38 3.98 8.39
CA SER A 177 -18.38 2.64 8.98
C SER A 177 -19.42 1.72 8.33
N ARG A 178 -20.66 2.17 8.13
CA ARG A 178 -21.67 1.34 7.45
C ARG A 178 -21.27 0.96 6.02
N VAL A 179 -20.68 1.89 5.27
CA VAL A 179 -20.18 1.60 3.91
C VAL A 179 -19.08 0.54 3.99
N LEU A 180 -18.06 0.76 4.81
CA LEU A 180 -16.93 -0.17 4.96
C LEU A 180 -17.39 -1.56 5.41
N ASP A 181 -18.27 -1.65 6.40
CA ASP A 181 -18.81 -2.92 6.88
C ASP A 181 -19.60 -3.66 5.80
N TYR A 182 -20.41 -2.95 5.02
CA TYR A 182 -21.18 -3.53 3.94
C TYR A 182 -20.24 -4.17 2.90
N TYR A 183 -19.26 -3.40 2.41
CA TYR A 183 -18.35 -3.89 1.36
C TYR A 183 -17.44 -5.00 1.87
N TYR A 184 -16.99 -4.94 3.13
CA TYR A 184 -16.22 -6.02 3.76
C TYR A 184 -17.01 -7.34 3.84
N ARG A 185 -18.28 -7.29 4.30
CA ARG A 185 -19.11 -8.49 4.50
C ARG A 185 -19.62 -9.09 3.19
N TYR A 186 -20.05 -8.25 2.25
CA TYR A 186 -20.87 -8.70 1.11
C TYR A 186 -20.17 -8.62 -0.24
N GLN A 187 -19.09 -7.86 -0.39
CA GLN A 187 -18.42 -7.59 -1.67
C GLN A 187 -16.95 -8.06 -1.67
N MET A 188 -16.65 -9.08 -0.86
CA MET A 188 -15.36 -9.75 -0.78
C MET A 188 -14.92 -10.35 -2.13
N THR A 189 -13.61 -10.36 -2.38
CA THR A 189 -13.04 -11.05 -3.54
C THR A 189 -13.19 -12.57 -3.45
N ASP A 190 -13.05 -13.20 -4.60
CA ASP A 190 -13.25 -14.63 -4.81
C ASP A 190 -12.17 -15.14 -5.75
N ALA A 191 -11.30 -16.02 -5.28
CA ALA A 191 -10.15 -16.54 -6.01
C ALA A 191 -10.54 -17.38 -7.24
N GLY A 192 -11.79 -17.82 -7.36
CA GLY A 192 -12.29 -18.51 -8.55
C GLY A 192 -12.74 -17.54 -9.65
N LYS A 193 -13.13 -16.31 -9.28
CA LYS A 193 -13.71 -15.33 -10.20
C LYS A 193 -12.76 -14.17 -10.52
N HIS A 194 -11.97 -13.78 -9.54
CA HIS A 194 -11.06 -12.65 -9.61
C HIS A 194 -9.63 -13.14 -9.80
N ASP A 195 -8.89 -12.47 -10.67
CA ASP A 195 -7.47 -12.72 -10.84
C ASP A 195 -6.62 -12.08 -9.73
N VAL A 196 -5.30 -12.14 -9.85
CA VAL A 196 -4.39 -11.64 -8.82
C VAL A 196 -4.44 -10.11 -8.74
N TRP A 197 -4.54 -9.41 -9.87
CA TRP A 197 -4.65 -7.95 -9.92
C TRP A 197 -5.91 -7.49 -9.18
N GLU A 198 -7.02 -8.14 -9.50
CA GLU A 198 -8.34 -7.86 -8.92
C GLU A 198 -8.33 -8.17 -7.41
N THR A 199 -7.74 -9.30 -7.02
CA THR A 199 -7.60 -9.68 -5.61
C THR A 199 -6.74 -8.68 -4.83
N MET A 200 -5.67 -8.17 -5.44
CA MET A 200 -4.83 -7.14 -4.84
C MET A 200 -5.65 -5.89 -4.50
N HIS A 201 -6.43 -5.37 -5.45
CA HIS A 201 -7.27 -4.20 -5.23
C HIS A 201 -8.40 -4.47 -4.23
N GLY A 202 -8.86 -5.72 -4.14
CA GLY A 202 -9.83 -6.13 -3.13
C GLY A 202 -9.28 -6.14 -1.71
N PHE A 203 -7.99 -6.45 -1.51
CA PHE A 203 -7.42 -6.43 -0.16
C PHE A 203 -6.95 -5.06 0.30
N LEU A 204 -6.63 -4.16 -0.64
CA LEU A 204 -6.06 -2.84 -0.33
C LEU A 204 -6.83 -2.08 0.78
N PRO A 205 -8.18 -2.00 0.77
CA PRO A 205 -8.90 -1.25 1.80
C PRO A 205 -8.74 -1.82 3.20
N TYR A 206 -8.64 -3.14 3.33
CA TYR A 206 -8.69 -3.82 4.63
C TYR A 206 -7.34 -4.39 5.06
N GLY A 207 -6.33 -4.32 4.20
CA GLY A 207 -4.97 -4.76 4.46
C GLY A 207 -4.90 -6.18 5.02
N VAL A 208 -4.21 -6.33 6.15
CA VAL A 208 -4.03 -7.61 6.86
C VAL A 208 -5.32 -8.28 7.31
N ASP A 209 -6.44 -7.55 7.37
CA ASP A 209 -7.76 -8.09 7.74
C ASP A 209 -8.59 -8.56 6.55
N SER A 210 -8.11 -8.32 5.33
CA SER A 210 -8.85 -8.68 4.14
C SER A 210 -9.02 -10.19 4.02
N GLN A 211 -10.23 -10.59 3.71
CA GLN A 211 -10.58 -11.99 3.44
C GLN A 211 -10.81 -12.21 1.94
N ILE A 212 -10.67 -13.46 1.52
CA ILE A 212 -10.96 -13.93 0.16
C ILE A 212 -11.73 -15.25 0.24
N ARG A 213 -12.74 -15.40 -0.64
CA ARG A 213 -13.41 -16.69 -0.87
C ARG A 213 -12.55 -17.55 -1.78
N THR A 214 -12.48 -18.84 -1.48
CA THR A 214 -11.66 -19.76 -2.28
C THR A 214 -12.44 -21.02 -2.62
N PRO A 215 -12.11 -21.69 -3.73
CA PRO A 215 -12.69 -22.99 -4.03
C PRO A 215 -12.17 -24.10 -3.10
N GLU A 216 -11.02 -23.90 -2.45
CA GLU A 216 -10.35 -24.90 -1.59
C GLU A 216 -10.97 -24.98 -0.20
N TYR A 217 -11.45 -23.86 0.35
CA TYR A 217 -11.89 -23.77 1.73
C TYR A 217 -13.33 -23.27 1.82
N ARG A 218 -14.14 -23.89 2.69
CA ARG A 218 -15.52 -23.46 2.94
C ARG A 218 -15.60 -22.08 3.58
N GLN A 219 -14.65 -21.77 4.46
CA GLN A 219 -14.56 -20.47 5.12
C GLN A 219 -13.60 -19.56 4.35
N PRO A 220 -13.87 -18.24 4.28
CA PRO A 220 -12.91 -17.29 3.76
C PRO A 220 -11.57 -17.37 4.49
N VAL A 221 -10.50 -17.13 3.76
CA VAL A 221 -9.12 -17.09 4.28
C VAL A 221 -8.52 -15.70 4.07
N ASN A 222 -7.36 -15.43 4.64
CA ASN A 222 -6.68 -14.14 4.45
C ASN A 222 -6.26 -13.93 2.99
N ALA A 223 -6.59 -12.78 2.41
CA ALA A 223 -6.32 -12.48 0.99
C ALA A 223 -4.83 -12.26 0.70
N ILE A 224 -4.13 -11.53 1.57
CA ILE A 224 -2.68 -11.32 1.45
C ILE A 224 -1.95 -12.66 1.60
N GLY A 225 -2.30 -13.44 2.63
CA GLY A 225 -1.77 -14.77 2.87
C GLY A 225 -2.00 -15.72 1.70
N TRP A 226 -3.17 -15.68 1.06
CA TRP A 226 -3.46 -16.46 -0.15
C TRP A 226 -2.48 -16.17 -1.28
N ILE A 227 -2.25 -14.89 -1.59
CA ILE A 227 -1.28 -14.47 -2.63
C ILE A 227 0.16 -14.78 -2.20
N CYS A 228 0.54 -14.55 -0.95
CA CYS A 228 1.88 -14.85 -0.42
C CYS A 228 2.17 -16.35 -0.36
N TRP A 229 1.17 -17.22 -0.19
CA TRP A 229 1.31 -18.67 -0.40
C TRP A 229 1.30 -19.07 -1.89
N ASN A 230 1.39 -18.07 -2.76
CA ASN A 230 1.35 -18.15 -4.21
C ASN A 230 0.17 -18.96 -4.74
N LYS A 231 -0.96 -18.96 -4.03
CA LYS A 231 -2.18 -19.67 -4.43
C LYS A 231 -2.80 -19.02 -5.68
N PRO A 232 -3.49 -19.79 -6.54
CA PRO A 232 -4.02 -19.25 -7.77
C PRO A 232 -5.23 -18.32 -7.50
N CYS A 233 -5.31 -17.24 -8.28
CA CYS A 233 -6.50 -16.39 -8.43
C CYS A 233 -6.90 -16.44 -9.91
N ARG A 234 -8.09 -16.96 -10.21
CA ARG A 234 -8.58 -17.27 -11.57
C ARG A 234 -7.57 -18.05 -12.40
N GLY A 235 -6.85 -18.99 -11.77
CA GLY A 235 -5.81 -19.81 -12.39
C GLY A 235 -4.45 -19.13 -12.55
N HIS A 236 -4.31 -17.84 -12.21
CA HIS A 236 -3.06 -17.09 -12.28
C HIS A 236 -2.36 -17.06 -10.92
N ARG A 237 -1.03 -17.15 -10.92
CA ARG A 237 -0.17 -17.02 -9.73
C ARG A 237 0.70 -15.78 -9.88
N LEU A 238 0.99 -15.10 -8.77
CA LEU A 238 1.80 -13.88 -8.80
C LEU A 238 3.28 -14.19 -8.97
N PHE A 239 3.77 -15.24 -8.31
CA PHE A 239 5.21 -15.50 -8.24
C PHE A 239 5.63 -16.65 -9.13
N GLU A 240 6.77 -16.45 -9.78
CA GLU A 240 7.60 -17.50 -10.37
C GLU A 240 8.88 -17.65 -9.55
N VAL A 241 9.51 -18.81 -9.61
CA VAL A 241 10.85 -19.02 -9.03
C VAL A 241 11.79 -19.39 -10.17
N LYS A 242 12.85 -18.59 -10.34
CA LYS A 242 13.84 -18.78 -11.39
C LYS A 242 15.23 -18.71 -10.81
N ASN A 243 16.03 -19.76 -11.03
CA ASN A 243 17.39 -19.88 -10.47
C ASN A 243 17.45 -19.68 -8.94
N GLY A 244 16.40 -20.09 -8.22
CA GLY A 244 16.31 -19.91 -6.76
C GLY A 244 15.79 -18.54 -6.32
N ASN A 245 15.56 -17.59 -7.22
CA ASN A 245 15.07 -16.26 -6.90
C ASN A 245 13.55 -16.17 -7.08
N LEU A 246 12.88 -15.49 -6.15
CA LEU A 246 11.46 -15.14 -6.25
C LEU A 246 11.27 -14.00 -7.27
N ILE A 247 10.43 -14.22 -8.27
CA ILE A 247 10.13 -13.23 -9.31
C ILE A 247 8.64 -12.91 -9.25
N PRO A 248 8.26 -11.70 -8.80
CA PRO A 248 6.93 -11.14 -9.00
C PRO A 248 6.65 -10.96 -10.50
N ARG A 249 5.69 -11.69 -11.05
CA ARG A 249 5.31 -11.59 -12.46
C ARG A 249 4.60 -10.28 -12.72
N GLN A 250 4.86 -9.65 -13.85
CA GLN A 250 4.15 -8.47 -14.34
C GLN A 250 3.37 -8.80 -15.61
N GLY A 251 2.17 -8.25 -15.74
CA GLY A 251 1.32 -8.37 -16.92
C GLY A 251 -0.16 -8.45 -16.58
N PRO A 252 -1.02 -8.68 -17.58
CA PRO A 252 -2.45 -8.87 -17.36
C PRO A 252 -2.71 -9.96 -16.33
N ARG A 253 -3.71 -9.73 -15.46
CA ARG A 253 -4.19 -10.68 -14.43
C ARG A 253 -3.23 -10.98 -13.28
N VAL A 254 -2.05 -10.34 -13.27
CA VAL A 254 -1.10 -10.30 -12.15
C VAL A 254 -0.85 -8.85 -11.78
N GLN A 255 0.34 -8.43 -11.33
CA GLN A 255 0.55 -7.00 -11.15
C GLN A 255 0.73 -6.29 -12.50
N GLY A 256 0.09 -5.13 -12.69
CA GLY A 256 0.18 -4.35 -13.93
C GLY A 256 1.50 -3.58 -14.07
N HIS A 257 2.10 -3.21 -12.93
CA HIS A 257 3.28 -2.36 -12.85
C HIS A 257 4.34 -3.00 -11.94
N HIS A 258 5.62 -2.80 -12.23
CA HIS A 258 6.70 -3.26 -11.34
C HIS A 258 6.58 -2.63 -9.95
N GLY A 259 6.79 -3.41 -8.89
CA GLY A 259 6.66 -2.96 -7.52
C GLY A 259 5.22 -2.78 -7.03
N GLN A 260 4.19 -2.97 -7.85
CA GLN A 260 2.80 -2.71 -7.46
C GLN A 260 2.37 -3.61 -6.30
N PHE A 261 2.68 -4.90 -6.33
CA PHE A 261 2.34 -5.78 -5.20
C PHE A 261 3.04 -5.34 -3.91
N LEU A 262 4.33 -5.03 -3.98
CA LEU A 262 5.09 -4.57 -2.82
C LEU A 262 4.56 -3.23 -2.28
N ALA A 263 4.13 -2.31 -3.15
CA ALA A 263 3.51 -1.06 -2.75
C ALA A 263 2.19 -1.26 -2.00
N MET A 264 1.41 -2.28 -2.38
CA MET A 264 0.16 -2.61 -1.71
C MET A 264 0.40 -3.32 -0.38
N LEU A 265 1.46 -4.14 -0.26
CA LEU A 265 1.91 -4.68 1.01
C LEU A 265 2.38 -3.59 1.98
N ALA A 266 3.14 -2.61 1.48
CA ALA A 266 3.57 -1.44 2.26
C ALA A 266 2.39 -0.65 2.82
N GLN A 267 1.39 -0.36 1.97
CA GLN A 267 0.15 0.31 2.38
C GLN A 267 -0.72 -0.54 3.31
N SER A 268 -0.54 -1.87 3.29
CA SER A 268 -1.22 -2.80 4.18
C SER A 268 -0.44 -3.12 5.46
N TYR A 269 0.68 -2.42 5.74
CA TYR A 269 1.53 -2.62 6.92
C TYR A 269 2.11 -4.04 7.05
N VAL A 270 2.34 -4.73 5.94
CA VAL A 270 2.93 -6.08 5.95
C VAL A 270 4.44 -5.98 6.15
N PRO A 271 5.01 -6.64 7.17
CA PRO A 271 6.44 -6.51 7.47
C PRO A 271 7.32 -7.24 6.45
N ALA A 272 8.55 -6.77 6.28
CA ALA A 272 9.55 -7.39 5.41
C ALA A 272 9.81 -8.88 5.74
N SER A 273 9.63 -9.30 6.99
CA SER A 273 9.81 -10.68 7.44
C SER A 273 8.62 -11.61 7.16
N PHE A 274 7.53 -11.12 6.57
CA PHE A 274 6.34 -11.93 6.31
C PHE A 274 6.66 -13.03 5.29
N GLU A 275 6.29 -14.28 5.59
CA GLU A 275 6.64 -15.46 4.79
C GLU A 275 5.91 -15.48 3.43
N ILE A 276 6.63 -15.88 2.39
CA ILE A 276 6.12 -16.14 1.05
C ILE A 276 6.50 -17.57 0.66
N GLN A 277 5.57 -18.31 0.06
CA GLN A 277 5.79 -19.67 -0.41
C GLN A 277 5.58 -19.74 -1.91
N ALA A 278 6.62 -20.09 -2.68
CA ALA A 278 6.53 -20.22 -4.12
C ALA A 278 7.46 -21.33 -4.63
N GLY A 279 7.02 -22.11 -5.62
CA GLY A 279 7.86 -23.15 -6.24
C GLY A 279 8.40 -24.20 -5.27
N GLY A 280 7.70 -24.47 -4.16
CA GLY A 280 8.15 -25.37 -3.09
C GLY A 280 9.28 -24.81 -2.21
N GLN A 281 9.58 -23.53 -2.35
CA GLN A 281 10.63 -22.81 -1.61
C GLN A 281 10.02 -21.71 -0.74
N LYS A 282 10.73 -21.39 0.35
CA LYS A 282 10.39 -20.34 1.30
C LYS A 282 11.14 -19.06 0.97
N PHE A 283 10.41 -17.97 0.97
CA PHE A 283 10.88 -16.59 0.80
C PHE A 283 10.19 -15.71 1.84
N THR A 284 10.44 -14.41 1.75
CA THR A 284 9.86 -13.35 2.55
C THR A 284 9.57 -12.12 1.70
N VAL A 285 8.86 -11.14 2.26
CA VAL A 285 8.69 -9.83 1.63
C VAL A 285 10.05 -9.14 1.38
N GLN A 286 11.07 -9.41 2.20
CA GLN A 286 12.45 -8.94 1.96
C GLN A 286 13.00 -9.38 0.61
N ASP A 287 12.70 -10.59 0.15
CA ASP A 287 13.15 -11.07 -1.17
C ASP A 287 12.54 -10.24 -2.31
N ILE A 288 11.30 -9.77 -2.15
CA ILE A 288 10.67 -8.85 -3.12
C ILE A 288 11.29 -7.46 -3.00
N ILE A 289 11.61 -6.97 -1.80
CA ILE A 289 12.30 -5.68 -1.62
C ILE A 289 13.64 -5.69 -2.37
N GLU A 290 14.43 -6.75 -2.23
CA GLU A 290 15.69 -6.89 -2.97
C GLU A 290 15.47 -7.00 -4.48
N PHE A 291 14.50 -7.79 -4.93
CA PHE A 291 14.14 -7.87 -6.35
C PHE A 291 13.77 -6.50 -6.94
N GLU A 292 12.94 -5.72 -6.23
CA GLU A 292 12.49 -4.42 -6.72
C GLU A 292 13.63 -3.37 -6.72
N LYS A 293 14.58 -3.45 -5.77
CA LYS A 293 15.82 -2.66 -5.78
C LYS A 293 16.70 -3.00 -6.99
N GLU A 294 16.95 -4.28 -7.22
CA GLU A 294 17.79 -4.76 -8.32
C GLU A 294 17.25 -4.40 -9.71
N THR A 295 15.94 -4.28 -9.83
CA THR A 295 15.24 -4.04 -11.11
C THR A 295 14.83 -2.58 -11.32
N CYS A 296 15.45 -1.63 -10.61
CA CYS A 296 15.29 -0.21 -10.92
C CYS A 296 15.94 0.13 -12.27
N VAL A 297 15.19 0.81 -13.15
CA VAL A 297 15.63 1.18 -14.50
C VAL A 297 15.43 2.69 -14.69
N PRO A 298 16.41 3.43 -15.24
CA PRO A 298 16.25 4.86 -15.51
C PRO A 298 15.14 5.13 -16.53
N LYS A 299 14.44 6.26 -16.42
CA LYS A 299 13.38 6.67 -17.36
C LYS A 299 12.24 5.65 -17.56
N SER A 300 12.05 4.73 -16.61
CA SER A 300 10.86 3.89 -16.54
C SER A 300 9.90 4.44 -15.50
N GLU A 301 8.68 3.93 -15.45
CA GLU A 301 7.79 4.21 -14.33
C GLU A 301 8.34 3.56 -13.05
N LEU A 302 8.64 4.37 -12.05
CA LEU A 302 9.19 3.95 -10.76
C LEU A 302 8.21 4.21 -9.61
N THR A 303 7.02 4.74 -9.90
CA THR A 303 5.95 5.10 -8.95
C THR A 303 5.78 4.07 -7.82
N PHE A 304 5.51 2.81 -8.13
CA PHE A 304 5.19 1.81 -7.11
C PHE A 304 6.44 1.34 -6.34
N LYS A 305 7.60 1.32 -6.99
CA LYS A 305 8.88 1.12 -6.29
C LYS A 305 9.15 2.27 -5.33
N LEU A 306 8.85 3.52 -5.70
CA LEU A 306 9.00 4.68 -4.82
C LEU A 306 8.07 4.58 -3.60
N ILE A 307 6.80 4.18 -3.77
CA ILE A 307 5.87 3.93 -2.66
C ILE A 307 6.46 2.88 -1.71
N SER A 308 6.80 1.70 -2.23
CA SER A 308 7.24 0.57 -1.42
C SER A 308 8.60 0.77 -0.77
N LEU A 309 9.60 1.23 -1.52
CA LEU A 309 10.96 1.38 -1.00
C LEU A 309 11.04 2.54 0.00
N SER A 310 10.23 3.59 -0.15
CA SER A 310 10.13 4.65 0.88
C SER A 310 9.52 4.15 2.19
N HIS A 311 8.73 3.07 2.15
CA HIS A 311 8.19 2.43 3.34
C HIS A 311 9.20 1.48 3.99
N TYR A 312 9.88 0.66 3.20
CA TYR A 312 10.71 -0.44 3.71
C TYR A 312 12.17 -0.05 4.00
N LEU A 313 12.70 0.99 3.34
CA LEU A 313 14.11 1.38 3.47
C LEU A 313 14.27 2.65 4.34
N PRO A 314 15.45 2.84 4.94
CA PRO A 314 15.84 4.14 5.48
C PRO A 314 15.72 5.26 4.42
N ALA A 315 15.35 6.47 4.84
CA ALA A 315 15.10 7.61 3.94
C ALA A 315 16.35 8.12 3.17
N ASP A 316 17.54 7.67 3.56
CA ASP A 316 18.84 7.93 2.95
C ASP A 316 19.47 6.68 2.30
N ALA A 317 18.69 5.61 2.13
CA ALA A 317 19.19 4.36 1.58
C ALA A 317 19.75 4.51 0.16
N THR A 318 20.87 3.80 -0.07
CA THR A 318 21.49 3.61 -1.38
C THR A 318 21.67 2.13 -1.68
N TRP A 319 21.69 1.77 -2.97
CA TRP A 319 21.92 0.39 -3.42
C TRP A 319 22.48 0.38 -4.85
N ILE A 320 22.95 -0.79 -5.29
CA ILE A 320 23.37 -1.03 -6.67
C ILE A 320 22.33 -1.93 -7.35
N SER A 321 21.82 -1.53 -8.52
CA SER A 321 20.91 -2.36 -9.32
C SER A 321 21.67 -3.43 -10.10
N GLN A 322 20.94 -4.39 -10.68
CA GLN A 322 21.52 -5.52 -11.40
C GLN A 322 22.40 -5.12 -12.59
N ASP A 323 22.19 -3.94 -13.16
CA ASP A 323 22.97 -3.36 -14.26
C ASP A 323 24.17 -2.54 -13.77
N GLY A 324 24.46 -2.55 -12.46
CA GLY A 324 25.60 -1.88 -11.84
C GLY A 324 25.40 -0.40 -11.56
N GLN A 325 24.20 0.15 -11.77
CA GLN A 325 23.93 1.55 -11.47
C GLN A 325 23.71 1.79 -9.98
N GLU A 326 24.22 2.92 -9.48
CA GLU A 326 23.94 3.37 -8.13
C GLU A 326 22.57 4.04 -8.04
N TRP A 327 21.77 3.60 -7.09
CA TRP A 327 20.45 4.10 -6.80
C TRP A 327 20.34 4.58 -5.36
N SER A 328 19.42 5.50 -5.16
CA SER A 328 19.00 5.98 -3.85
C SER A 328 17.53 6.35 -3.89
N LEU A 329 16.90 6.52 -2.73
CA LEU A 329 15.53 7.06 -2.68
C LEU A 329 15.47 8.46 -3.31
N GLN A 330 16.52 9.26 -3.15
CA GLN A 330 16.65 10.56 -3.79
C GLN A 330 16.61 10.43 -5.32
N ARG A 331 17.42 9.51 -5.89
CA ARG A 331 17.43 9.29 -7.34
C ARG A 331 16.09 8.78 -7.87
N LEU A 332 15.43 7.85 -7.16
CA LEU A 332 14.09 7.39 -7.53
C LEU A 332 13.10 8.56 -7.60
N LEU A 333 13.13 9.45 -6.60
CA LEU A 333 12.30 10.66 -6.58
C LEU A 333 12.64 11.62 -7.73
N GLU A 334 13.93 11.83 -8.02
CA GLU A 334 14.40 12.66 -9.13
C GLU A 334 13.93 12.15 -10.50
N GLU A 335 13.93 10.84 -10.71
CA GLU A 335 13.44 10.21 -11.94
C GLU A 335 11.92 10.30 -12.05
N GLU A 336 11.20 10.14 -10.94
CA GLU A 336 9.74 10.13 -10.94
C GLU A 336 9.14 11.53 -11.11
N ILE A 337 9.70 12.56 -10.47
CA ILE A 337 9.20 13.94 -10.55
C ILE A 337 9.41 14.57 -11.94
N GLN A 338 10.33 14.04 -12.75
CA GLN A 338 10.55 14.48 -14.13
C GLN A 338 9.47 13.99 -15.08
N GLN A 339 8.68 12.99 -14.69
CA GLN A 339 7.67 12.39 -15.55
C GLN A 339 6.32 13.11 -15.43
N LYS A 340 5.57 13.19 -16.55
CA LYS A 340 4.28 13.89 -16.60
C LYS A 340 3.17 13.18 -15.80
N VAL A 341 2.54 13.89 -14.85
CA VAL A 341 1.35 13.39 -14.14
C VAL A 341 0.14 13.28 -15.08
N VAL A 342 -0.12 14.33 -15.85
CA VAL A 342 -1.20 14.34 -16.85
C VAL A 342 -0.91 13.33 -17.96
N GLY A 343 -1.91 12.52 -18.29
CA GLY A 343 -1.81 11.44 -19.28
C GLY A 343 -1.26 10.11 -18.73
N ALA A 344 -0.82 10.06 -17.47
CA ALA A 344 -0.42 8.81 -16.83
C ALA A 344 -1.63 7.94 -16.44
N ALA A 345 -1.37 6.65 -16.18
CA ALA A 345 -2.38 5.72 -15.69
C ALA A 345 -3.04 6.26 -14.39
N CYS A 346 -4.35 6.02 -14.26
CA CYS A 346 -5.17 6.58 -13.17
C CYS A 346 -4.95 8.10 -12.95
N GLY A 347 -4.73 8.84 -14.05
CA GLY A 347 -4.53 10.28 -14.01
C GLY A 347 -3.26 10.75 -13.31
N GLY A 348 -2.32 9.84 -13.03
CA GLY A 348 -1.07 10.15 -12.31
C GLY A 348 -1.24 10.30 -10.79
N SER A 349 -2.38 9.92 -10.22
CA SER A 349 -2.57 9.97 -8.75
C SER A 349 -1.57 9.07 -8.02
N HIS A 350 -1.28 7.87 -8.53
CA HIS A 350 -0.31 6.98 -7.90
C HIS A 350 1.10 7.57 -7.87
N ARG A 351 1.49 8.31 -8.91
CA ARG A 351 2.77 9.04 -8.94
C ARG A 351 2.85 10.06 -7.82
N LEU A 352 1.82 10.89 -7.69
CA LEU A 352 1.74 11.87 -6.62
C LEU A 352 1.77 11.18 -5.24
N THR A 353 1.09 10.03 -5.09
CA THR A 353 1.18 9.21 -3.89
C THR A 353 2.60 8.70 -3.63
N GLY A 354 3.33 8.23 -4.65
CA GLY A 354 4.73 7.82 -4.51
C GLY A 354 5.64 8.94 -4.04
N ILE A 355 5.49 10.13 -4.62
CA ILE A 355 6.21 11.33 -4.20
C ILE A 355 5.86 11.69 -2.74
N ALA A 356 4.58 11.62 -2.37
CA ALA A 356 4.12 11.87 -1.00
C ALA A 356 4.72 10.88 0.01
N PHE A 357 4.79 9.59 -0.32
CA PHE A 357 5.43 8.57 0.52
C PHE A 357 6.91 8.89 0.77
N ALA A 358 7.65 9.26 -0.29
CA ALA A 358 9.07 9.57 -0.17
C ALA A 358 9.30 10.82 0.69
N VAL A 359 8.54 11.89 0.45
CA VAL A 359 8.60 13.14 1.24
C VAL A 359 8.23 12.88 2.70
N ALA A 360 7.16 12.15 2.96
CA ALA A 360 6.73 11.83 4.32
C ALA A 360 7.75 10.97 5.07
N ALA A 361 8.33 9.96 4.41
CA ALA A 361 9.38 9.12 4.99
C ALA A 361 10.61 9.95 5.39
N ARG A 362 11.03 10.88 4.52
CA ARG A 362 12.17 11.77 4.80
C ARG A 362 11.91 12.75 5.92
N LYS A 363 10.73 13.41 5.92
CA LYS A 363 10.29 14.30 7.01
C LYS A 363 10.27 13.54 8.34
N LYS A 364 9.72 12.32 8.35
CA LYS A 364 9.69 11.46 9.54
C LYS A 364 11.08 11.09 10.05
N ALA A 365 12.05 10.89 9.15
CA ALA A 365 13.44 10.62 9.51
C ALA A 365 14.19 11.85 10.05
N GLY A 366 13.59 13.05 10.01
CA GLY A 366 14.24 14.29 10.45
C GLY A 366 15.42 14.71 9.56
N LEU A 367 15.47 14.21 8.33
CA LEU A 367 16.53 14.55 7.37
C LEU A 367 16.25 15.90 6.68
N PRO A 368 17.30 16.60 6.19
CA PRO A 368 17.15 17.88 5.50
C PRO A 368 16.21 17.79 4.30
N MET A 369 15.27 18.74 4.18
CA MET A 369 14.34 18.85 3.06
C MET A 369 14.86 19.85 2.03
N ASP A 370 16.05 19.62 1.49
CA ASP A 370 16.75 20.47 0.53
C ASP A 370 16.76 19.90 -0.89
N GLY A 371 17.02 20.74 -1.89
CA GLY A 371 17.19 20.32 -3.29
C GLY A 371 15.94 19.65 -3.87
N ILE A 372 16.07 18.39 -4.33
CA ILE A 372 14.93 17.67 -4.89
C ILE A 372 13.81 17.43 -3.88
N TRP A 373 14.14 17.31 -2.59
CA TRP A 373 13.16 17.05 -1.55
C TRP A 373 12.28 18.27 -1.29
N GLU A 374 12.88 19.46 -1.26
CA GLU A 374 12.16 20.74 -1.23
C GLU A 374 11.25 20.88 -2.46
N ARG A 375 11.80 20.62 -3.65
CA ARG A 375 11.05 20.68 -4.91
C ARG A 375 9.88 19.69 -4.92
N ALA A 376 10.06 18.48 -4.42
CA ALA A 376 9.01 17.48 -4.33
C ALA A 376 7.90 17.89 -3.35
N ASP A 377 8.26 18.51 -2.22
CA ASP A 377 7.28 19.03 -1.28
C ASP A 377 6.45 20.17 -1.90
N GLN A 378 7.10 21.13 -2.57
CA GLN A 378 6.41 22.19 -3.31
C GLN A 378 5.53 21.60 -4.43
N TYR A 379 6.03 20.61 -5.15
CA TYR A 379 5.28 19.93 -6.21
C TYR A 379 3.96 19.33 -5.68
N LEU A 380 3.99 18.70 -4.51
CA LEU A 380 2.78 18.20 -3.86
C LEU A 380 1.81 19.33 -3.50
N GLN A 381 2.31 20.42 -2.91
CA GLN A 381 1.49 21.58 -2.55
C GLN A 381 0.80 22.19 -3.78
N ASP A 382 1.51 22.36 -4.88
CA ASP A 382 0.96 22.87 -6.14
C ASP A 382 -0.20 21.98 -6.64
N TYR A 383 -0.04 20.65 -6.53
CA TYR A 383 -1.09 19.70 -6.89
C TYR A 383 -2.26 19.70 -5.89
N HIS A 384 -2.02 19.91 -4.60
CA HIS A 384 -3.08 20.08 -3.61
C HIS A 384 -3.95 21.30 -3.95
N GLU A 385 -3.32 22.45 -4.15
CA GLU A 385 -4.00 23.69 -4.52
C GLU A 385 -4.76 23.56 -5.85
N HIS A 386 -4.11 22.98 -6.86
CA HIS A 386 -4.74 22.71 -8.15
C HIS A 386 -5.98 21.82 -8.00
N THR A 387 -5.85 20.71 -7.27
CA THR A 387 -6.93 19.75 -7.04
C THR A 387 -8.14 20.41 -6.39
N PHE A 388 -7.94 21.21 -5.34
CA PHE A 388 -9.04 21.91 -4.68
C PHE A 388 -9.63 23.06 -5.51
N ARG A 389 -8.86 23.67 -6.41
CA ARG A 389 -9.35 24.69 -7.35
C ARG A 389 -10.28 24.11 -8.41
N ILE A 390 -10.08 22.85 -8.79
CA ILE A 390 -10.91 22.13 -9.77
C ILE A 390 -11.94 21.18 -9.15
N GLN A 391 -12.04 21.13 -7.81
CA GLN A 391 -13.07 20.36 -7.11
C GLN A 391 -14.47 20.85 -7.51
N ASN A 392 -15.38 19.90 -7.72
CA ASN A 392 -16.75 20.19 -8.11
C ASN A 392 -17.59 20.67 -6.90
N PRO A 393 -18.69 21.42 -7.13
CA PRO A 393 -19.52 21.97 -6.06
C PRO A 393 -20.10 20.93 -5.09
N ASP A 394 -20.32 19.69 -5.53
CA ASP A 394 -20.84 18.60 -4.71
C ASP A 394 -19.77 17.82 -3.93
N GLY A 395 -18.51 18.25 -4.01
CA GLY A 395 -17.38 17.65 -3.32
C GLY A 395 -16.60 16.63 -4.16
N SER A 396 -17.15 16.15 -5.27
CA SER A 396 -16.42 15.24 -6.16
C SER A 396 -15.20 15.92 -6.79
N PHE A 397 -14.19 15.12 -7.14
CA PHE A 397 -13.05 15.62 -7.89
C PHE A 397 -13.29 15.55 -9.39
N SER A 398 -12.43 16.23 -10.14
CA SER A 398 -12.59 16.34 -11.58
C SER A 398 -12.55 14.99 -12.28
N THR A 399 -13.54 14.75 -13.14
CA THR A 399 -13.55 13.55 -14.00
C THR A 399 -12.50 13.61 -15.12
N ASN A 400 -11.81 14.74 -15.27
CA ASN A 400 -10.64 14.93 -16.14
C ASN A 400 -9.32 14.85 -15.34
N TRP A 401 -9.33 14.22 -14.17
CA TRP A 401 -8.16 14.11 -13.28
C TRP A 401 -7.57 15.50 -12.96
N PHE A 402 -6.26 15.67 -13.14
CA PHE A 402 -5.55 16.95 -12.95
C PHE A 402 -5.42 17.77 -14.24
N GLU A 403 -6.08 17.38 -15.35
CA GLU A 403 -5.99 18.13 -16.62
C GLU A 403 -6.77 19.45 -16.57
N GLY A 404 -7.85 19.47 -15.81
CA GLY A 404 -8.75 20.60 -15.70
C GLY A 404 -10.07 20.19 -15.07
N ARG A 405 -11.07 21.07 -15.08
CA ARG A 405 -12.40 20.78 -14.52
C ARG A 405 -13.14 19.75 -15.37
N GLY A 406 -13.86 18.86 -14.70
CA GLY A 406 -14.66 17.80 -15.31
C GLY A 406 -15.70 17.28 -14.33
N MET A 407 -16.92 17.09 -14.81
CA MET A 407 -18.03 16.59 -14.00
C MET A 407 -18.93 15.70 -14.86
N ASP A 408 -18.40 14.53 -15.22
CA ASP A 408 -19.14 13.52 -15.99
C ASP A 408 -20.46 13.12 -15.30
N ARG A 409 -21.43 12.63 -16.06
CA ARG A 409 -22.68 12.07 -15.53
C ARG A 409 -22.50 10.61 -15.11
N ASP A 410 -21.52 9.90 -15.67
CA ASP A 410 -21.23 8.51 -15.35
C ASP A 410 -20.72 8.36 -13.91
N ILE A 411 -21.46 7.60 -13.11
CA ILE A 411 -21.12 7.36 -11.70
C ILE A 411 -19.85 6.53 -11.54
N ASP A 412 -19.53 5.64 -12.49
CA ASP A 412 -18.31 4.82 -12.46
C ASP A 412 -17.08 5.71 -12.64
N ARG A 413 -17.10 6.59 -13.64
CA ARG A 413 -16.03 7.58 -13.86
C ARG A 413 -15.83 8.52 -12.66
N ARG A 414 -16.93 8.94 -12.03
CA ARG A 414 -16.88 9.83 -10.86
C ARG A 414 -16.34 9.13 -9.62
N LEU A 415 -16.73 7.88 -9.38
CA LEU A 415 -16.15 7.06 -8.31
C LEU A 415 -14.65 6.86 -8.55
N GLN A 416 -14.27 6.48 -9.77
CA GLN A 416 -12.88 6.26 -10.15
C GLN A 416 -12.01 7.47 -9.83
N THR A 417 -12.35 8.62 -10.38
CA THR A 417 -11.53 9.84 -10.23
C THR A 417 -11.57 10.37 -8.80
N SER A 418 -12.74 10.42 -8.16
CA SER A 418 -12.86 10.93 -6.79
C SER A 418 -12.18 10.02 -5.76
N GLY A 419 -12.28 8.69 -5.92
CA GLY A 419 -11.63 7.72 -5.02
C GLY A 419 -10.11 7.83 -5.06
N HIS A 420 -9.51 7.82 -6.26
CA HIS A 420 -8.06 7.93 -6.42
C HIS A 420 -7.51 9.29 -5.96
N ILE A 421 -8.18 10.40 -6.29
CA ILE A 421 -7.74 11.73 -5.89
C ILE A 421 -7.89 11.93 -4.38
N LEU A 422 -8.98 11.45 -3.78
CA LEU A 422 -9.17 11.55 -2.33
C LEU A 422 -8.12 10.71 -1.58
N GLU A 423 -7.82 9.50 -2.06
CA GLU A 423 -6.76 8.65 -1.50
C GLU A 423 -5.41 9.38 -1.49
N PHE A 424 -5.01 9.96 -2.64
CA PHE A 424 -3.81 10.79 -2.75
C PHE A 424 -3.81 11.93 -1.73
N LEU A 425 -4.90 12.70 -1.64
CA LEU A 425 -4.98 13.85 -0.73
C LEU A 425 -4.85 13.43 0.73
N ILE A 426 -5.51 12.34 1.14
CA ILE A 426 -5.42 11.84 2.52
C ILE A 426 -3.99 11.45 2.89
N LEU A 427 -3.26 10.86 1.94
CA LEU A 427 -1.88 10.39 2.16
C LEU A 427 -0.83 11.51 2.11
N SER A 428 -1.19 12.71 1.63
CA SER A 428 -0.22 13.76 1.33
C SER A 428 -0.49 15.10 1.99
N LEU A 429 -1.73 15.37 2.42
CA LEU A 429 -2.07 16.58 3.16
C LEU A 429 -1.61 16.50 4.62
N PRO A 430 -1.29 17.65 5.24
CA PRO A 430 -1.15 17.74 6.68
C PRO A 430 -2.43 17.27 7.39
N PRO A 431 -2.34 16.57 8.55
CA PRO A 431 -3.51 16.05 9.25
C PRO A 431 -4.60 17.09 9.56
N GLU A 432 -4.22 18.33 9.85
CA GLU A 432 -5.13 19.44 10.12
C GLU A 432 -6.04 19.79 8.93
N GLU A 433 -5.57 19.62 7.70
CA GLU A 433 -6.31 19.90 6.46
C GLU A 433 -7.35 18.83 6.14
N LEU A 434 -7.26 17.64 6.75
CA LEU A 434 -8.20 16.53 6.53
C LEU A 434 -9.61 16.86 7.06
N THR A 435 -9.71 17.80 8.00
CA THR A 435 -11.00 18.28 8.53
C THR A 435 -11.50 19.55 7.86
N SER A 436 -10.80 20.04 6.83
CA SER A 436 -11.20 21.24 6.09
C SER A 436 -12.56 21.04 5.38
N PRO A 437 -13.37 22.10 5.18
CA PRO A 437 -14.68 21.96 4.52
C PRO A 437 -14.62 21.34 3.11
N LYS A 438 -13.51 21.52 2.39
CA LYS A 438 -13.31 20.93 1.06
C LYS A 438 -13.05 19.42 1.14
N MET A 439 -12.25 18.98 2.12
CA MET A 439 -12.02 17.56 2.39
C MET A 439 -13.29 16.86 2.88
N VAL A 440 -13.99 17.45 3.85
CA VAL A 440 -15.25 16.91 4.38
C VAL A 440 -16.29 16.70 3.27
N LYS A 441 -16.40 17.64 2.33
CA LYS A 441 -17.26 17.49 1.15
C LYS A 441 -16.84 16.33 0.24
N ALA A 442 -15.54 16.14 0.01
CA ALA A 442 -15.04 15.04 -0.82
C ALA A 442 -15.30 13.68 -0.18
N VAL A 443 -15.03 13.55 1.12
CA VAL A 443 -15.32 12.34 1.90
C VAL A 443 -16.81 12.06 1.89
N ASN A 444 -17.64 13.07 2.19
CA ASN A 444 -19.09 12.95 2.16
C ASN A 444 -19.61 12.51 0.78
N TYR A 445 -19.06 13.07 -0.30
CA TYR A 445 -19.40 12.66 -1.67
C TYR A 445 -19.09 11.18 -1.90
N LEU A 446 -17.86 10.75 -1.58
CA LEU A 446 -17.41 9.37 -1.80
C LEU A 446 -18.17 8.37 -0.92
N THR A 447 -18.44 8.71 0.34
CA THR A 447 -19.30 7.91 1.22
C THR A 447 -20.71 7.81 0.64
N THR A 448 -21.28 8.91 0.16
CA THR A 448 -22.66 8.94 -0.36
C THR A 448 -22.83 8.13 -1.63
N ILE A 449 -21.90 8.22 -2.59
CA ILE A 449 -22.00 7.45 -3.84
C ILE A 449 -21.90 5.94 -3.57
N MET A 450 -21.05 5.51 -2.63
CA MET A 450 -20.95 4.11 -2.22
C MET A 450 -22.18 3.65 -1.42
N GLU A 451 -22.64 4.46 -0.47
CA GLU A 451 -23.82 4.18 0.38
C GLU A 451 -25.10 4.04 -0.44
N ARG A 452 -25.28 4.86 -1.48
CA ARG A 452 -26.49 4.84 -2.33
C ARG A 452 -26.51 3.74 -3.39
N ASN A 453 -25.35 3.16 -3.71
CA ASN A 453 -25.20 2.17 -4.77
C ASN A 453 -24.54 0.88 -4.26
N PRO A 454 -25.04 0.27 -3.17
CA PRO A 454 -24.37 -0.87 -2.53
C PRO A 454 -24.34 -2.12 -3.41
N ARG A 455 -25.30 -2.25 -4.35
CA ARG A 455 -25.42 -3.37 -5.29
C ARG A 455 -24.93 -3.04 -6.70
N HIS A 456 -24.35 -1.87 -6.92
CA HIS A 456 -23.75 -1.54 -8.21
C HIS A 456 -22.44 -2.32 -8.37
N GLU A 457 -22.27 -2.94 -9.54
CA GLU A 457 -21.08 -3.72 -9.88
C GLU A 457 -19.97 -2.78 -10.33
N TRP A 458 -19.30 -2.16 -9.35
CA TRP A 458 -18.16 -1.28 -9.60
C TRP A 458 -16.96 -2.06 -10.16
N SER A 459 -16.25 -1.44 -11.11
CA SER A 459 -14.91 -1.90 -11.49
C SER A 459 -14.02 -2.03 -10.25
N ILE A 460 -13.30 -3.16 -10.12
CA ILE A 460 -12.66 -3.51 -8.86
C ILE A 460 -11.52 -2.57 -8.44
N GLY A 461 -10.73 -2.06 -9.39
CA GLY A 461 -9.69 -1.07 -9.12
C GLY A 461 -10.26 0.22 -8.52
N PRO A 462 -11.18 0.93 -9.23
CA PRO A 462 -11.90 2.07 -8.69
C PRO A 462 -12.58 1.83 -7.34
N LYS A 463 -13.24 0.69 -7.16
CA LYS A 463 -13.87 0.29 -5.89
C LYS A 463 -12.85 0.17 -4.77
N GLY A 464 -11.72 -0.50 -5.03
CA GLY A 464 -10.62 -0.66 -4.08
C GLY A 464 -10.06 0.68 -3.60
N HIS A 465 -9.73 1.59 -4.52
CA HIS A 465 -9.21 2.92 -4.16
C HIS A 465 -10.24 3.78 -3.43
N ALA A 466 -11.52 3.72 -3.81
CA ALA A 466 -12.57 4.44 -3.10
C ALA A 466 -12.73 3.96 -1.65
N LEU A 467 -12.76 2.65 -1.43
CA LEU A 467 -12.84 2.08 -0.09
C LEU A 467 -11.58 2.35 0.73
N HIS A 468 -10.41 2.25 0.10
CA HIS A 468 -9.14 2.53 0.78
C HIS A 468 -9.04 3.99 1.21
N ALA A 469 -9.47 4.95 0.39
CA ALA A 469 -9.58 6.35 0.80
C ALA A 469 -10.45 6.52 2.06
N LEU A 470 -11.62 5.86 2.11
CA LEU A 470 -12.51 5.92 3.27
C LEU A 470 -11.88 5.26 4.52
N VAL A 471 -11.18 4.14 4.37
CA VAL A 471 -10.48 3.48 5.49
C VAL A 471 -9.32 4.35 6.00
N LEU A 472 -8.53 4.95 5.11
CA LEU A 472 -7.44 5.84 5.51
C LEU A 472 -7.97 7.06 6.27
N TYR A 473 -9.06 7.67 5.79
CA TYR A 473 -9.72 8.76 6.50
C TYR A 473 -10.19 8.32 7.89
N ASP A 474 -10.80 7.15 7.99
CA ASP A 474 -11.29 6.60 9.25
C ASP A 474 -10.16 6.34 10.26
N GLN A 475 -9.03 5.82 9.78
CA GLN A 475 -7.84 5.59 10.59
C GLN A 475 -7.18 6.89 11.08
N ILE A 476 -7.00 7.87 10.19
CA ILE A 476 -6.24 9.08 10.50
C ILE A 476 -7.09 10.08 11.29
N VAL A 477 -8.36 10.27 10.92
CA VAL A 477 -9.22 11.30 11.52
C VAL A 477 -9.96 10.78 12.75
N PHE A 478 -10.41 9.53 12.74
CA PHE A 478 -11.17 8.95 13.86
C PHE A 478 -10.37 7.97 14.73
N GLY A 479 -9.15 7.63 14.34
CA GLY A 479 -8.28 6.76 15.13
C GLY A 479 -8.65 5.28 15.10
N THR A 480 -9.44 4.84 14.11
CA THR A 480 -9.73 3.41 13.92
C THR A 480 -8.44 2.65 13.68
N LYS A 481 -8.28 1.49 14.33
CA LYS A 481 -7.04 0.70 14.22
C LYS A 481 -7.02 -0.09 12.90
N PRO A 482 -5.90 -0.07 12.14
CA PRO A 482 -5.71 -1.00 11.04
C PRO A 482 -5.85 -2.45 11.53
N GLY A 483 -6.51 -3.30 10.75
CA GLY A 483 -6.66 -4.72 11.08
C GLY A 483 -7.62 -5.03 12.25
N SER A 484 -8.58 -4.16 12.57
CA SER A 484 -9.61 -4.43 13.59
C SER A 484 -10.99 -4.79 13.00
N ARG A 485 -11.20 -4.63 11.69
CA ARG A 485 -12.54 -4.70 11.10
C ARG A 485 -13.20 -6.05 11.32
N THR A 486 -12.43 -7.13 11.24
CA THR A 486 -12.93 -8.49 11.49
C THR A 486 -13.50 -8.62 12.91
N SER A 487 -12.75 -8.14 13.91
CA SER A 487 -13.19 -8.18 15.31
C SER A 487 -14.37 -7.26 15.58
N ASP A 488 -14.37 -6.06 15.01
CA ASP A 488 -15.40 -5.04 15.22
C ASP A 488 -16.76 -5.51 14.67
N ILE A 489 -16.74 -6.17 13.49
CA ILE A 489 -17.91 -6.77 12.87
C ILE A 489 -18.46 -7.95 13.69
N LEU A 490 -17.58 -8.79 14.24
CA LEU A 490 -18.02 -9.94 15.05
C LEU A 490 -18.65 -9.50 16.36
N GLN A 491 -18.08 -8.50 17.04
CA GLN A 491 -18.63 -7.94 18.28
C GLN A 491 -20.03 -7.36 18.07
N THR A 492 -20.23 -6.55 17.02
CA THR A 492 -21.53 -5.95 16.67
C THR A 492 -22.58 -6.94 16.16
N SER A 493 -22.23 -8.21 15.93
CA SER A 493 -23.19 -9.25 15.53
C SER A 493 -23.72 -10.07 16.70
N HIS A 494 -23.17 -9.87 17.91
CA HIS A 494 -23.57 -10.53 19.15
C HIS A 494 -24.40 -9.64 20.08
N ASP A 495 -24.49 -8.34 19.79
CA ASP A 495 -25.44 -7.38 20.35
C ASP A 495 -26.67 -7.25 19.43
#